data_AF-A0A9W7WJR8-F1
#
_entry.id   AF-A0A9W7WJR8-F1
#
_cell.length_a   1.000
_cell.length_b   1.000
_cell.length_c   1.000
_cell.angle_alpha   90.00
_cell.angle_beta   90.00
_cell.angle_gamma   90.00
#
_symmetry.space_group_name_H-M   'P 1'
#
loop_
_entity.id
_entity.type
_entity.pdbx_description
1 polymer ?
#
loop_
_entity_poly.entity_id
_entity_poly.type
_entity_poly.pdbx_seq_one_letter_code
_entity_poly.pdbx_strand_id
1 'polypeptide(L)'
;MSRAVVDSMLKTSSGKPHTYSLKLGLRVKQRLWKTLNCPTMLEEEQPDGLIRVKEMFSRPSLKRSAPRINVDISGEPLPYAAQRKRTCL
;
A
#
# COMPACT_ATOMS: atom_id res chain seq x y z
N MET A 1 -12.92 -5.91 -5.72
CA MET A 1 -13.08 -4.46 -5.46
C MET A 1 -11.75 -3.72 -5.33
N SER A 2 -10.80 -4.14 -4.47
CA SER A 2 -9.50 -3.45 -4.28
C SER A 2 -8.58 -3.46 -5.52
N ARG A 3 -8.51 -4.57 -6.25
CA ARG A 3 -7.65 -4.71 -7.45
C ARG A 3 -8.02 -3.71 -8.56
N ALA A 4 -9.30 -3.53 -8.85
CA ALA A 4 -9.77 -2.57 -9.85
C ALA A 4 -9.38 -1.11 -9.51
N VAL A 5 -9.41 -0.76 -8.22
CA VAL A 5 -9.00 0.58 -7.75
C VAL A 5 -7.52 0.83 -8.00
N VAL A 6 -6.67 -0.20 -7.86
CA VAL A 6 -5.23 -0.08 -8.08
C VAL A 6 -4.89 -0.12 -9.57
N ASP A 7 -5.49 -1.04 -10.32
CA ASP A 7 -5.17 -1.27 -11.74
C ASP A 7 -5.37 -0.01 -12.59
N SER A 8 -6.40 0.79 -12.29
CA SER A 8 -6.65 2.08 -12.97
C SER A 8 -5.57 3.14 -12.68
N MET A 9 -4.89 3.05 -11.53
CA MET A 9 -3.82 3.99 -11.14
C MET A 9 -2.43 3.53 -11.59
N LEU A 10 -2.29 2.24 -11.90
CA LEU A 10 -1.02 1.65 -12.35
C LEU A 10 -0.86 1.68 -13.87
N LYS A 11 -1.86 2.14 -14.61
CA LYS A 11 -1.82 2.23 -16.08
C LYS A 11 -2.04 3.67 -16.55
N THR A 12 -1.37 4.04 -17.63
CA THR A 12 -1.63 5.28 -18.37
C THR A 12 -2.99 5.19 -19.08
N SER A 13 -3.50 6.31 -19.59
CA SER A 13 -4.69 6.34 -20.45
C SER A 13 -4.57 5.46 -21.70
N SER A 14 -3.34 5.23 -22.18
CA SER A 14 -3.00 4.31 -23.27
C SER A 14 -2.80 2.85 -22.81
N GLY A 15 -3.09 2.53 -21.55
CA GLY A 15 -3.00 1.18 -21.00
C GLY A 15 -1.59 0.70 -20.62
N LYS A 16 -0.56 1.53 -20.81
CA LYS A 16 0.83 1.18 -20.46
C LYS A 16 1.05 1.24 -18.95
N PRO A 17 1.83 0.34 -18.34
CA PRO A 17 2.16 0.43 -16.93
C PRO A 17 2.88 1.75 -16.60
N HIS A 18 2.49 2.39 -15.51
CA HIS A 18 3.25 3.50 -14.94
C HIS A 18 4.57 2.98 -14.35
N THR A 19 5.66 3.70 -14.58
CA THR A 19 6.89 3.51 -13.82
C THR A 19 6.59 3.74 -12.34
N TYR A 20 6.89 2.75 -11.50
CA TYR A 20 6.65 2.87 -10.08
C TYR A 20 7.52 3.97 -9.47
N SER A 21 6.92 4.77 -8.60
CA SER A 21 7.61 5.81 -7.83
C SER A 21 6.99 5.89 -6.45
N LEU A 22 7.74 6.39 -5.46
CA LEU A 22 7.22 6.58 -4.10
C LEU A 22 5.97 7.46 -4.09
N LYS A 23 5.95 8.53 -4.89
CA LYS A 23 4.77 9.41 -5.06
C LYS A 23 3.56 8.69 -5.64
N LEU A 24 3.75 7.73 -6.55
CA LEU A 24 2.67 6.89 -7.07
C LEU A 24 2.19 5.91 -5.99
N GLY A 25 3.11 5.25 -5.28
CA GLY A 25 2.81 4.34 -4.18
C GLY A 25 1.98 5.00 -3.07
N LEU A 26 2.35 6.21 -2.65
CA LEU A 26 1.60 6.99 -1.66
C LEU A 26 0.17 7.33 -2.15
N ARG A 27 0.00 7.65 -3.44
CA ARG A 27 -1.32 7.93 -4.02
C ARG A 27 -2.20 6.68 -4.06
N VAL A 28 -1.64 5.55 -4.49
CA VAL A 28 -2.33 4.25 -4.50
C VAL A 28 -2.74 3.87 -3.08
N LYS A 29 -1.83 3.98 -2.10
CA LYS A 29 -2.10 3.72 -0.69
C LYS A 29 -3.25 4.58 -0.16
N GLN A 30 -3.23 5.88 -0.46
CA GLN A 30 -4.29 6.79 -0.03
C GLN A 30 -5.66 6.50 -0.67
N ARG A 31 -5.68 6.06 -1.94
CA ARG A 31 -6.92 5.69 -2.62
C ARG A 31 -7.52 4.44 -2.00
N LEU A 32 -6.72 3.39 -1.81
CA LEU A 32 -7.12 2.17 -1.13
C LEU A 32 -7.65 2.45 0.27
N TRP A 33 -6.94 3.29 1.04
CA TRP A 33 -7.35 3.71 2.38
C TRP A 33 -8.77 4.28 2.40
N LYS A 34 -9.09 5.16 1.45
CA LYS A 34 -10.43 5.75 1.34
C LYS A 34 -11.48 4.74 0.88
N THR A 35 -11.17 3.91 -0.13
CA THR A 35 -12.09 2.89 -0.64
C THR A 35 -12.45 1.86 0.41
N LEU A 36 -11.51 1.52 1.29
CA LEU A 36 -11.71 0.56 2.37
C LEU A 36 -12.22 1.21 3.67
N ASN A 37 -12.82 2.42 3.59
CA ASN A 37 -13.39 3.13 4.74
C ASN A 37 -12.41 3.39 5.89
N CYS A 38 -11.14 3.69 5.56
CA CYS A 38 -10.11 4.10 6.51
C CYS A 38 -9.95 3.10 7.68
N PRO A 39 -9.50 1.87 7.38
CA PRO A 39 -9.49 0.79 8.36
C PRO A 39 -8.69 1.17 9.61
N THR A 40 -9.12 0.64 10.75
CA THR A 40 -8.47 0.87 12.04
C THR A 40 -8.05 -0.45 12.64
N MET A 41 -6.89 -0.45 13.29
CA MET A 41 -6.45 -1.59 14.09
C MET A 41 -6.97 -1.44 15.51
N LEU A 42 -7.54 -2.51 16.04
CA LEU A 42 -7.89 -2.67 17.43
C LEU A 42 -6.96 -3.73 18.02
N GLU A 43 -6.25 -3.35 19.06
CA GLU A 43 -5.37 -4.23 19.83
C GLU A 43 -6.10 -4.63 21.11
N GLU A 44 -6.21 -5.94 21.35
CA GLU A 44 -6.80 -6.52 22.55
C GLU A 44 -5.76 -7.43 23.19
N GLU A 45 -5.38 -7.14 24.44
CA GLU A 45 -4.53 -8.04 25.22
C GLU A 45 -5.34 -9.28 25.65
N GLN A 46 -4.79 -10.45 25.38
CA GLN A 46 -5.38 -11.74 25.76
C GLN A 46 -4.89 -12.18 27.15
N PRO A 47 -5.61 -13.11 27.81
CA PRO A 47 -5.25 -13.57 29.16
C PRO A 47 -3.86 -14.22 29.28
N ASP A 48 -3.28 -14.66 28.17
CA ASP A 48 -1.93 -15.22 28.05
C ASP A 48 -0.85 -14.15 27.80
N GLY A 49 -1.22 -12.87 27.79
CA GLY A 49 -0.33 -11.74 27.49
C GLY A 49 -0.08 -11.51 26.00
N LEU A 50 -0.70 -12.28 25.10
CA LEU A 50 -0.59 -12.05 23.65
C LEU A 50 -1.50 -10.91 23.19
N ILE A 51 -1.02 -10.08 22.26
CA ILE A 51 -1.82 -9.02 21.65
C ILE A 51 -2.55 -9.57 20.42
N ARG A 52 -3.88 -9.58 20.47
CA ARG A 52 -4.73 -9.88 19.31
C ARG A 52 -5.02 -8.59 18.54
N VAL A 53 -4.52 -8.52 17.31
CA VAL A 53 -4.76 -7.39 16.41
C VAL A 53 -5.95 -7.71 15.50
N LYS A 54 -6.98 -6.86 15.51
CA LYS A 54 -8.15 -6.95 14.62
C LYS A 54 -8.24 -5.72 13.72
N GLU A 55 -8.66 -5.92 12.48
CA GLU A 55 -8.97 -4.82 11.56
C GLU A 55 -10.46 -4.48 11.58
N MET A 56 -10.81 -3.19 11.64
CA MET A 56 -12.17 -2.68 11.63
C MET A 56 -12.39 -1.68 10.50
N PHE A 57 -13.48 -1.83 9.76
CA PHE A 57 -13.81 -1.04 8.55
C PHE A 57 -15.08 -0.17 8.68
N SER A 58 -15.83 -0.31 9.78
CA SER A 58 -17.23 0.14 9.86
C SER A 58 -17.42 1.52 10.50
N ARG A 59 -16.35 2.17 10.96
CA ARG A 59 -16.43 3.48 11.61
C ARG A 59 -15.62 4.47 10.79
N PRO A 60 -16.16 5.66 10.45
CA PRO A 60 -15.35 6.73 9.90
C PRO A 60 -14.28 7.04 10.94
N SER A 61 -13.08 6.53 10.73
CA SER A 61 -11.97 6.79 11.63
C SER A 61 -11.61 8.27 11.52
N LEU A 62 -11.21 8.87 12.64
CA LEU A 62 -10.71 10.26 12.64
C LEU A 62 -9.50 10.44 11.68
N LYS A 63 -8.84 9.34 11.32
CA LYS A 63 -7.68 9.29 10.42
C LYS A 63 -8.10 9.22 8.95
N ARG A 64 -8.34 10.40 8.37
CA ARG A 64 -8.66 10.57 6.93
C ARG A 64 -7.49 10.26 5.98
N SER A 65 -6.28 10.16 6.50
CA SER A 65 -5.06 9.92 5.72
C SER A 65 -4.47 8.55 6.00
N ALA A 66 -3.99 7.89 4.94
CA ALA A 66 -3.29 6.63 5.08
C ALA A 66 -2.02 6.82 5.93
N PRO A 67 -1.69 5.90 6.85
CA PRO A 67 -0.47 5.97 7.64
C PRO A 67 0.77 6.09 6.75
N ARG A 68 1.72 6.94 7.12
CA ARG A 68 3.03 7.00 6.47
C ARG A 68 3.99 6.15 7.29
N ILE A 69 4.48 5.06 6.69
CA ILE A 69 5.47 4.17 7.29
C ILE A 69 6.74 4.43 6.50
N ASN A 70 7.74 4.97 7.17
CA ASN A 70 9.08 5.13 6.61
C ASN A 70 9.94 4.04 7.25
N VAL A 71 10.54 3.21 6.42
CA VAL A 71 11.48 2.17 6.85
C VAL A 71 12.87 2.71 6.58
N ASP A 72 13.78 2.56 7.53
CA ASP A 72 15.18 2.85 7.29
C ASP A 72 15.77 1.76 6.39
N ILE A 73 16.27 2.18 5.23
CA ILE A 73 16.89 1.31 4.22
C ILE A 73 18.40 1.51 4.14
N SER A 74 19.00 2.24 5.10
CA SER A 74 20.43 2.55 5.09
C SER A 74 21.33 1.31 5.09
N GLY A 75 20.86 0.20 5.66
CA GLY A 75 21.55 -1.09 5.67
C GLY A 75 21.15 -2.06 4.56
N GLU A 76 20.18 -1.71 3.69
CA GLU A 76 19.76 -2.59 2.61
C GLU A 76 20.73 -2.52 1.42
N PRO A 77 21.04 -3.65 0.77
CA PRO A 77 21.88 -3.64 -0.43
C PRO A 77 21.18 -2.87 -1.56
N LEU A 78 21.96 -2.15 -2.37
CA LEU A 78 21.42 -1.46 -3.54
C LEU A 78 20.70 -2.45 -4.46
N PRO A 79 19.55 -2.06 -5.05
CA PRO A 79 18.85 -2.92 -5.98
C PRO A 79 19.78 -3.30 -7.13
N TYR A 80 19.86 -4.58 -7.46
CA TYR A 80 20.58 -5.05 -8.64
C TYR A 80 20.08 -4.25 -9.86
N ALA A 81 21.02 -3.75 -10.67
CA ALA A 81 20.69 -3.02 -11.88
C ALA A 81 19.65 -3.80 -12.67
N ALA A 82 18.52 -3.16 -12.97
CA ALA A 82 17.42 -3.80 -13.68
C ALA A 82 17.94 -4.34 -15.01
N GLN A 83 18.14 -5.65 -15.10
CA GLN A 83 18.39 -6.29 -16.38
C GLN A 83 17.16 -6.02 -17.24
N ARG A 84 17.31 -5.13 -18.24
CA ARG A 84 16.29 -4.90 -19.26
C ARG A 84 16.05 -6.26 -19.90
N LYS A 85 14.95 -6.93 -19.55
CA LYS A 85 14.51 -8.11 -20.27
C LYS A 85 14.30 -7.65 -21.71
N ARG A 86 15.20 -8.06 -22.61
CA ARG A 86 15.03 -7.87 -24.05
C ARG A 86 13.71 -8.57 -24.39
N THR A 87 12.75 -7.81 -24.88
CA THR A 87 11.54 -8.36 -25.47
C THR A 87 12.01 -9.25 -26.63
N CYS A 88 11.80 -10.56 -26.52
CA CYS A 88 11.87 -11.41 -27.71
C CYS A 88 10.70 -10.95 -28.60
N LEU A 89 11.05 -10.54 -29.82
CA LEU A 89 10.14 -10.25 -30.92
C LEU A 89 9.37 -11.51 -31.31
#